data_AF-A0AAX1EJH2-F1
#
_entry.id   AF-A0AAX1EJH2-F1
#
_cell.length_a   1.000
_cell.length_b   1.000
_cell.length_c   1.000
_cell.angle_alpha   90.00
_cell.angle_beta   90.00
_cell.angle_gamma   90.00
#
_symmetry.space_group_name_H-M   'P 1'
#
loop_
_entity.id
_entity.type
_entity.pdbx_description
1 polymer ?
#
loop_
_entity_poly.entity_id
_entity_poly.type
_entity_poly.pdbx_seq_one_letter_code
_entity_poly.pdbx_strand_id
1 'polypeptide(L)'
;MNKRFIWNFEFETSHPLSQGIEGEKEHIRWESRFFWPETSIIKLQGLNERFLNISDYKIKQHSDTYILLADHHYNIKWRRGTLLYKPLLEQKDHIYGFDKKIDLDESAKEVQAENERIKLLRLVQKEGRRLDVEKETLTCKLRFEPGIKLELARLSIKNHIYFSVCLSGRCFPLIQSLSKRLLNEQKSCDYVSFLKQMMDL
;
A
#
# COMPACT_ATOMS: atom_id res chain seq x y z
N MET A 1 1.73 2.81 -27.31
CA MET A 1 1.87 4.27 -27.09
C MET A 1 1.45 4.60 -25.66
N ASN A 2 2.18 5.47 -24.98
CA ASN A 2 1.83 5.89 -23.62
C ASN A 2 0.77 6.99 -23.66
N LYS A 3 -0.21 6.91 -22.76
CA LYS A 3 -1.19 7.98 -22.54
C LYS A 3 -1.01 8.53 -21.13
N ARG A 4 -0.92 9.87 -21.03
CA ARG A 4 -0.88 10.56 -19.74
C ARG A 4 -2.21 10.38 -19.03
N PHE A 5 -2.14 10.09 -17.73
CA PHE A 5 -3.28 10.03 -16.84
C PHE A 5 -3.15 11.11 -15.77
N ILE A 6 -3.45 10.80 -14.51
CA ILE A 6 -3.41 11.74 -13.40
C ILE A 6 -2.00 11.86 -12.80
N TRP A 7 -1.67 13.07 -12.33
CA TRP A 7 -0.36 13.41 -11.79
C TRP A 7 0.77 13.07 -12.78
N ASN A 8 1.67 12.17 -12.39
CA ASN A 8 2.79 11.69 -13.19
C ASN A 8 2.60 10.26 -13.70
N PHE A 9 1.39 9.70 -13.60
CA PHE A 9 1.11 8.37 -14.10
C PHE A 9 0.82 8.39 -15.60
N GLU A 10 1.45 7.47 -16.33
CA GLU A 10 1.20 7.17 -17.74
C GLU A 10 0.85 5.70 -17.90
N PHE A 11 -0.08 5.38 -18.80
CA PHE A 11 -0.46 4.00 -19.11
C PHE A 11 0.03 3.62 -20.51
N GLU A 12 0.76 2.52 -20.58
CA GLU A 12 1.13 1.86 -21.83
C GLU A 12 -0.01 0.91 -22.22
N THR A 13 -0.65 1.24 -23.34
CA THR A 13 -1.94 0.65 -23.76
C THR A 13 -1.80 -0.43 -24.83
N SER A 14 -0.57 -0.66 -25.33
CA SER A 14 -0.28 -1.52 -26.48
C SER A 14 -0.40 -3.01 -26.17
N HIS A 15 -0.14 -3.43 -24.93
CA HIS A 15 -0.12 -4.84 -24.54
C HIS A 15 -0.94 -5.09 -23.27
N PRO A 16 -2.29 -5.13 -23.36
CA PRO A 16 -3.15 -5.30 -22.20
C PRO A 16 -2.72 -6.51 -21.36
N LEU A 17 -2.75 -6.37 -20.04
CA LEU A 17 -2.50 -7.48 -19.11
C LEU A 17 -3.44 -8.62 -19.48
N SER A 18 -2.87 -9.75 -19.90
CA SER A 18 -3.64 -10.92 -20.28
C SER A 18 -4.43 -11.46 -19.08
N GLN A 19 -5.71 -11.75 -19.30
CA GLN A 19 -6.51 -12.56 -18.39
C GLN A 19 -6.08 -14.03 -18.58
N GLY A 20 -5.92 -14.77 -17.48
CA GLY A 20 -5.51 -16.18 -17.54
C GLY A 20 -4.60 -16.64 -16.40
N ILE A 21 -4.19 -15.75 -15.49
CA ILE A 21 -3.64 -16.18 -14.20
C ILE A 21 -4.80 -16.25 -13.22
N GLU A 22 -5.29 -17.47 -13.07
CA GLU A 22 -6.13 -17.85 -11.94
C GLU A 22 -5.22 -18.28 -10.78
N GLY A 23 -5.70 -18.10 -9.57
CA GLY A 23 -5.03 -18.62 -8.40
C GLY A 23 -6.00 -18.80 -7.26
N GLU A 24 -5.59 -19.53 -6.24
CA GLU A 24 -6.45 -19.79 -5.11
C GLU A 24 -6.53 -18.57 -4.18
N LYS A 25 -7.72 -18.37 -3.61
CA LYS A 25 -7.96 -17.28 -2.67
C LYS A 25 -7.41 -17.63 -1.29
N GLU A 26 -6.49 -16.82 -0.82
CA GLU A 26 -5.83 -17.00 0.47
C GLU A 26 -6.50 -16.22 1.61
N HIS A 27 -6.16 -16.59 2.84
CA HIS A 27 -6.54 -15.84 4.05
C HIS A 27 -5.74 -14.53 4.18
N ILE A 28 -4.46 -14.57 3.78
CA ILE A 28 -3.52 -13.45 3.82
C ILE A 28 -3.86 -12.45 2.71
N ARG A 29 -3.76 -11.15 3.03
CA ARG A 29 -3.86 -10.09 2.03
C ARG A 29 -2.48 -9.59 1.65
N TRP A 30 -2.06 -9.94 0.44
CA TRP A 30 -0.79 -9.55 -0.15
C TRP A 30 -0.85 -8.14 -0.72
N GLU A 31 0.22 -7.39 -0.53
CA GLU A 31 0.45 -6.06 -1.11
C GLU A 31 1.84 -5.97 -1.71
N SER A 32 1.91 -5.48 -2.95
CA SER A 32 3.15 -5.07 -3.61
C SER A 32 3.05 -3.58 -3.88
N ARG A 33 3.93 -2.80 -3.26
CA ARG A 33 3.88 -1.34 -3.27
C ARG A 33 5.20 -0.73 -3.71
N PHE A 34 5.10 0.37 -4.43
CA PHE A 34 6.20 1.03 -5.11
C PHE A 34 6.10 2.53 -4.87
N PHE A 35 7.23 3.22 -4.82
CA PHE A 35 7.31 4.64 -4.51
C PHE A 35 8.27 5.36 -5.46
N TRP A 36 7.92 6.60 -5.80
CA TRP A 36 8.73 7.47 -6.64
C TRP A 36 8.72 8.91 -6.12
N PRO A 37 9.81 9.68 -6.33
CA PRO A 37 9.82 11.11 -6.06
C PRO A 37 8.94 11.88 -7.07
N GLU A 38 8.57 13.11 -6.73
CA GLU A 38 7.74 14.00 -7.55
C GLU A 38 8.22 14.18 -9.00
N THR A 39 9.53 14.10 -9.24
CA THR A 39 10.11 14.33 -10.57
C THR A 39 9.97 13.15 -11.53
N SER A 40 9.54 11.99 -11.05
CA SER A 40 9.48 10.76 -11.85
C SER A 40 8.20 10.67 -12.66
N ILE A 41 8.32 10.30 -13.94
CA ILE A 41 7.18 9.83 -14.76
C ILE A 41 7.01 8.33 -14.53
N ILE A 42 5.82 7.91 -14.07
CA ILE A 42 5.55 6.51 -13.71
C ILE A 42 4.72 5.84 -14.80
N LYS A 43 5.34 4.89 -15.50
CA LYS A 43 4.73 4.17 -16.61
C LYS A 43 4.21 2.82 -16.16
N LEU A 44 2.89 2.62 -16.24
CA LEU A 44 2.22 1.35 -15.95
C LEU A 44 1.95 0.58 -17.24
N GLN A 45 2.39 -0.67 -17.31
CA GLN A 45 2.26 -1.50 -18.51
C GLN A 45 0.95 -2.30 -18.54
N GLY A 46 0.41 -2.48 -19.74
CA GLY A 46 -0.75 -3.33 -19.98
C GLY A 46 -2.06 -2.88 -19.36
N LEU A 47 -2.18 -1.58 -19.05
CA LEU A 47 -3.47 -0.95 -18.76
C LEU A 47 -4.03 -0.39 -20.06
N ASN A 48 -5.16 -0.92 -20.52
CA ASN A 48 -5.84 -0.42 -21.71
C ASN A 48 -6.55 0.93 -21.45
N GLU A 49 -7.11 1.53 -22.51
CA GLU A 49 -7.69 2.88 -22.46
C GLU A 49 -8.83 3.04 -21.45
N ARG A 50 -9.52 1.95 -21.09
CA ARG A 50 -10.59 2.01 -20.09
C ARG A 50 -10.08 2.52 -18.75
N PHE A 51 -8.84 2.21 -18.38
CA PHE A 51 -8.25 2.69 -17.13
C PHE A 51 -8.01 4.20 -17.12
N LEU A 52 -8.08 4.89 -18.26
CA LEU A 52 -7.99 6.35 -18.31
C LEU A 52 -9.31 7.03 -17.87
N ASN A 53 -10.40 6.26 -17.72
CA ASN A 53 -11.65 6.83 -17.24
C ASN A 53 -11.63 6.96 -15.71
N ILE A 54 -11.46 8.19 -15.22
CA ILE A 54 -11.39 8.49 -13.79
C ILE A 54 -12.67 8.12 -13.03
N SER A 55 -13.83 8.04 -13.70
CA SER A 55 -15.10 7.64 -13.05
C SER A 55 -15.09 6.19 -12.56
N ASP A 56 -14.21 5.35 -13.10
CA ASP A 56 -14.04 3.95 -12.67
C ASP A 56 -13.23 3.83 -11.36
N TYR A 57 -12.71 4.94 -10.82
CA TYR A 57 -11.88 4.96 -9.63
C TYR A 57 -12.62 5.48 -8.41
N LYS A 58 -12.43 4.80 -7.28
CA LYS A 58 -12.76 5.34 -5.97
C LYS A 58 -11.67 6.30 -5.53
N ILE A 59 -12.02 7.58 -5.43
CA ILE A 59 -11.12 8.62 -4.93
C ILE A 59 -11.26 8.74 -3.41
N LYS A 60 -10.15 8.87 -2.70
CA LYS A 60 -10.14 9.19 -1.27
C LYS A 60 -8.98 10.10 -0.93
N GLN A 61 -9.25 11.08 -0.07
CA GLN A 61 -8.25 11.90 0.58
C GLN A 61 -8.31 11.68 2.10
N HIS A 62 -7.16 11.64 2.75
CA HIS A 62 -7.05 11.53 4.21
C HIS A 62 -5.64 11.93 4.67
N SER A 63 -5.56 12.38 5.91
CA SER A 63 -4.30 12.55 6.62
C SER A 63 -4.15 11.43 7.64
N ASP A 64 -2.93 10.90 7.75
CA ASP A 64 -2.53 9.93 8.77
C ASP A 64 -1.31 10.47 9.52
N THR A 65 -1.25 10.22 10.84
CA THR A 65 0.00 10.34 11.59
C THR A 65 0.56 8.94 11.82
N TYR A 66 1.62 8.59 11.12
CA TYR A 66 2.32 7.33 11.32
C TYR A 66 3.16 7.38 12.59
N ILE A 67 3.22 6.25 13.30
CA ILE A 67 4.12 6.08 14.45
C ILE A 67 5.18 5.06 14.05
N LEU A 68 6.42 5.54 13.96
CA LEU A 68 7.57 4.79 13.48
C LEU A 68 8.48 4.46 14.66
N LEU A 69 8.82 3.19 14.77
CA LEU A 69 9.76 2.67 15.76
C LEU A 69 11.07 2.33 15.04
N ALA A 70 12.21 2.69 15.62
CA ALA A 70 13.52 2.51 14.97
C ALA A 70 13.75 1.04 14.60
N ASP A 71 13.59 0.14 15.57
CA ASP A 71 13.96 -1.28 15.44
C ASP A 71 12.81 -2.18 14.96
N HIS A 72 11.62 -1.62 14.73
CA HIS A 72 10.43 -2.39 14.32
C HIS A 72 9.76 -1.83 13.06
N HIS A 73 9.21 -2.72 12.23
CA HIS A 73 8.50 -2.36 10.99
C HIS A 73 6.98 -2.45 11.14
N TYR A 74 6.46 -2.06 12.31
CA TYR A 74 5.03 -2.09 12.56
C TYR A 74 4.32 -0.97 11.80
N ASN A 75 3.27 -1.34 11.07
CA ASN A 75 2.43 -0.39 10.33
C ASN A 75 1.36 0.18 11.27
N ILE A 76 1.78 1.16 12.07
CA ILE A 76 0.96 1.81 13.10
C ILE A 76 0.70 3.26 12.71
N LYS A 77 -0.56 3.69 12.81
CA LYS A 77 -0.93 5.07 12.53
C LYS A 77 -2.22 5.52 13.20
N TRP A 78 -2.26 6.80 13.53
CA TRP A 78 -3.49 7.51 13.82
C TRP A 78 -4.22 7.83 12.52
N ARG A 79 -5.52 7.52 12.49
CA ARG A 79 -6.43 7.95 11.44
C ARG A 79 -7.79 8.26 12.05
N ARG A 80 -8.28 9.48 11.84
CA ARG A 80 -9.61 9.92 12.31
C ARG A 80 -9.83 9.66 13.81
N GLY A 81 -8.81 9.89 14.63
CA GLY A 81 -8.89 9.72 16.08
C GLY A 81 -8.82 8.29 16.58
N THR A 82 -8.37 7.34 15.75
CA THR A 82 -8.13 5.94 16.17
C THR A 82 -6.70 5.51 15.86
N LEU A 83 -6.04 4.84 16.81
CA LEU A 83 -4.73 4.24 16.61
C LEU A 83 -4.85 2.85 16.00
N LEU A 84 -4.48 2.71 14.73
CA LEU A 84 -4.61 1.46 13.98
C LEU A 84 -3.26 0.78 13.78
N TYR A 85 -3.22 -0.52 14.02
CA TYR A 85 -2.10 -1.40 13.66
C TYR A 85 -2.52 -2.34 12.53
N LYS A 86 -1.67 -2.49 11.51
CA LYS A 86 -1.83 -3.51 10.46
C LYS A 86 -0.72 -4.56 10.59
N PRO A 87 -1.00 -5.74 11.15
CA PRO A 87 0.00 -6.78 11.34
C PRO A 87 0.57 -7.28 10.02
N LEU A 88 1.90 -7.32 9.94
CA LEU A 88 2.63 -8.05 8.90
C LEU A 88 2.73 -9.51 9.35
N LEU A 89 2.19 -10.43 8.55
CA LEU A 89 2.23 -11.86 8.82
C LEU A 89 3.39 -12.54 8.08
N GLU A 90 3.56 -12.19 6.80
CA GLU A 90 4.54 -12.83 5.93
C GLU A 90 5.16 -11.83 4.95
N GLN A 91 6.37 -12.13 4.47
CA GLN A 91 7.04 -11.42 3.39
C GLN A 91 7.67 -12.43 2.43
N LYS A 92 7.39 -12.27 1.13
CA LYS A 92 7.94 -13.10 0.04
C LYS A 92 8.27 -12.20 -1.14
N ASP A 93 9.50 -12.22 -1.64
CA ASP A 93 9.93 -11.45 -2.82
C ASP A 93 9.55 -9.96 -2.78
N HIS A 94 9.72 -9.30 -1.63
CA HIS A 94 9.30 -7.90 -1.42
C HIS A 94 7.79 -7.64 -1.56
N ILE A 95 6.97 -8.69 -1.44
CA ILE A 95 5.51 -8.63 -1.36
C ILE A 95 5.13 -8.98 0.07
N TYR A 96 4.23 -8.19 0.64
CA TYR A 96 3.98 -8.18 2.08
C TYR A 96 2.55 -8.67 2.35
N GLY A 97 2.46 -9.74 3.13
CA GLY A 97 1.22 -10.39 3.53
C GLY A 97 0.75 -9.85 4.87
N PHE A 98 -0.41 -9.19 4.88
CA PHE A 98 -0.94 -8.57 6.08
C PHE A 98 -2.23 -9.22 6.57
N ASP A 99 -2.45 -9.11 7.87
CA ASP A 99 -3.74 -9.40 8.49
C ASP A 99 -4.69 -8.17 8.44
N LYS A 100 -5.89 -8.38 8.98
CA LYS A 100 -6.85 -7.32 9.28
C LYS A 100 -6.22 -6.30 10.23
N LYS A 101 -6.68 -5.05 10.10
CA LYS A 101 -6.27 -3.99 11.00
C LYS A 101 -6.88 -4.21 12.37
N ILE A 102 -6.09 -3.90 13.39
CA ILE A 102 -6.44 -3.95 14.80
C ILE A 102 -6.54 -2.49 15.28
N ASP A 103 -7.62 -2.17 15.97
CA ASP A 103 -7.71 -0.94 16.76
C ASP A 103 -6.91 -1.15 18.05
N LEU A 104 -5.84 -0.38 18.24
CA LEU A 104 -5.01 -0.50 19.43
C LEU A 104 -5.69 0.11 20.66
N ASP A 105 -6.66 1.02 20.48
CA ASP A 105 -7.39 1.66 21.57
C ASP A 105 -8.57 0.81 22.07
N GLU A 106 -9.02 -0.18 21.29
CA GLU A 106 -10.12 -1.09 21.65
C GLU A 106 -9.68 -2.15 22.68
N SER A 107 -10.52 -2.42 23.68
CA SER A 107 -10.31 -3.52 24.63
C SER A 107 -10.43 -4.88 23.92
N ALA A 108 -9.42 -5.74 24.04
CA ALA A 108 -9.45 -7.06 23.44
C ALA A 108 -10.30 -8.03 24.28
N LYS A 109 -10.99 -8.95 23.60
CA LYS A 109 -11.82 -9.97 24.27
C LYS A 109 -11.01 -11.09 24.93
N GLU A 110 -9.76 -11.29 24.50
CA GLU A 110 -8.88 -12.36 24.98
C GLU A 110 -7.68 -11.77 25.75
N VAL A 111 -7.38 -12.32 26.93
CA VAL A 111 -6.32 -11.83 27.83
C VAL A 111 -4.93 -11.83 27.17
N GLN A 112 -4.62 -12.83 26.34
CA GLN A 112 -3.32 -12.89 25.66
C GLN A 112 -3.19 -11.82 24.59
N ALA A 113 -4.23 -11.61 23.78
CA ALA A 113 -4.28 -10.53 22.79
C ALA A 113 -4.26 -9.15 23.46
N GLU A 114 -4.92 -9.00 24.61
CA GLU A 114 -4.86 -7.80 25.46
C GLU A 114 -3.42 -7.50 25.90
N ASN A 115 -2.70 -8.49 26.41
CA ASN A 115 -1.33 -8.33 26.87
C ASN A 115 -0.37 -7.88 25.76
N GLU A 116 -0.43 -8.50 24.58
CA GLU A 116 0.42 -8.10 23.45
C GLU A 116 0.04 -6.71 22.92
N ARG A 117 -1.25 -6.37 22.90
CA ARG A 117 -1.71 -5.01 22.54
C ARG A 117 -1.19 -3.96 23.51
N ILE A 118 -1.31 -4.19 24.82
CA ILE A 118 -0.81 -3.27 25.86
C ILE A 118 0.71 -3.10 25.75
N LYS A 119 1.47 -4.17 25.52
CA LYS A 119 2.93 -4.08 25.31
C LYS A 119 3.26 -3.20 24.11
N LEU A 120 2.57 -3.40 22.99
CA LEU A 120 2.77 -2.61 21.78
C LEU A 120 2.41 -1.14 22.00
N LEU A 121 1.29 -0.85 22.68
CA LEU A 121 0.89 0.51 23.05
C LEU A 121 1.95 1.21 23.89
N ARG A 122 2.48 0.54 24.93
CA ARG A 122 3.55 1.10 25.78
C ARG A 122 4.81 1.38 24.97
N LEU A 123 5.19 0.48 24.08
CA LEU A 123 6.33 0.66 23.18
C LEU A 123 6.13 1.88 22.26
N VAL A 124 4.95 1.97 21.64
CA VAL A 124 4.53 3.10 20.80
C VAL A 124 4.60 4.43 21.55
N GLN A 125 4.12 4.47 22.79
CA GLN A 125 4.13 5.69 23.61
C GLN A 125 5.54 6.12 24.01
N LYS A 126 6.42 5.14 24.29
CA LYS A 126 7.78 5.39 24.77
C LYS A 126 8.75 5.75 23.64
N GLU A 127 8.64 5.08 22.50
CA GLU A 127 9.69 5.08 21.46
C GLU A 127 9.18 5.55 20.09
N GLY A 128 7.88 5.77 19.95
CA GLY A 128 7.25 6.14 18.69
C GLY A 128 7.60 7.55 18.22
N ARG A 129 8.28 7.65 17.08
CA ARG A 129 8.47 8.90 16.34
C ARG A 129 7.30 9.11 15.38
N ARG A 130 6.76 10.33 15.35
CA ARG A 130 5.57 10.66 14.55
C ARG A 130 5.97 11.21 13.19
N LEU A 131 5.23 10.83 12.15
CA LEU A 131 5.37 11.37 10.80
C LEU A 131 3.98 11.55 10.17
N ASP A 132 3.63 12.79 9.87
CA ASP A 132 2.38 13.11 9.20
C ASP A 132 2.48 12.86 7.70
N VAL A 133 1.43 12.26 7.15
CA VAL A 133 1.34 11.90 5.74
C VAL A 133 -0.06 12.26 5.23
N GLU A 134 -0.12 13.25 4.35
CA GLU A 134 -1.34 13.50 3.59
C GLU A 134 -1.35 12.60 2.37
N LYS A 135 -2.50 11.97 2.10
CA LYS A 135 -2.62 10.98 1.04
C LYS A 135 -3.89 11.17 0.23
N GLU A 136 -3.70 11.32 -1.07
CA GLU A 136 -4.74 11.22 -2.07
C GLU A 136 -4.60 9.89 -2.83
N THR A 137 -5.69 9.17 -3.02
CA THR A 137 -5.70 7.86 -3.68
C THR A 137 -6.77 7.74 -4.74
N LEU A 138 -6.44 7.06 -5.83
CA LEU A 138 -7.35 6.54 -6.83
C LEU A 138 -7.26 5.01 -6.79
N THR A 139 -8.36 4.33 -6.44
CA THR A 139 -8.40 2.86 -6.38
C THR A 139 -9.41 2.29 -7.36
N CYS A 140 -9.00 1.35 -8.21
CA CYS A 140 -9.90 0.57 -9.05
C CYS A 140 -9.72 -0.94 -8.80
N LYS A 141 -10.71 -1.73 -9.20
CA LYS A 141 -10.64 -3.19 -9.19
C LYS A 141 -10.22 -3.69 -10.57
N LEU A 142 -9.23 -4.55 -10.61
CA LEU A 142 -8.86 -5.29 -11.81
C LEU A 142 -9.76 -6.52 -11.94
N ARG A 143 -10.13 -6.89 -13.17
CA ARG A 143 -10.99 -8.04 -13.47
C ARG A 143 -10.16 -9.33 -13.52
N PHE A 144 -9.75 -9.81 -12.35
CA PHE A 144 -9.11 -11.11 -12.14
C PHE A 144 -9.86 -11.86 -11.04
N GLU A 145 -9.74 -13.18 -10.99
CA GLU A 145 -10.23 -13.98 -9.86
C GLU A 145 -9.06 -14.73 -9.19
N PRO A 146 -8.86 -14.54 -7.86
CA PRO A 146 -9.59 -13.64 -6.97
C PRO A 146 -9.32 -12.15 -7.26
N GLY A 147 -10.33 -11.31 -7.03
CA GLY A 147 -10.27 -9.87 -7.29
C GLY A 147 -9.03 -9.14 -6.76
N ILE A 148 -8.33 -8.44 -7.66
CA ILE A 148 -7.15 -7.61 -7.38
C ILE A 148 -7.53 -6.11 -7.41
N LYS A 149 -6.89 -5.31 -6.55
CA LYS A 149 -7.04 -3.86 -6.53
C LYS A 149 -5.75 -3.19 -6.94
N LEU A 150 -5.87 -2.17 -7.78
CA LEU A 150 -4.82 -1.20 -8.09
C LEU A 150 -5.13 0.10 -7.35
N GLU A 151 -4.17 0.57 -6.57
CA GLU A 151 -4.20 1.89 -5.91
C GLU A 151 -3.06 2.73 -6.47
N LEU A 152 -3.40 3.91 -7.02
CA LEU A 152 -2.46 4.99 -7.30
C LEU A 152 -2.57 6.00 -6.17
N ALA A 153 -1.46 6.56 -5.71
CA ALA A 153 -1.50 7.58 -4.68
C ALA A 153 -0.49 8.70 -4.90
N ARG A 154 -0.87 9.89 -4.47
CA ARG A 154 0.00 11.04 -4.22
C ARG A 154 0.10 11.24 -2.72
N LEU A 155 1.32 11.35 -2.23
CA LEU A 155 1.65 11.51 -0.82
C LEU A 155 2.31 12.88 -0.63
N SER A 156 1.96 13.59 0.43
CA SER A 156 2.70 14.75 0.93
C SER A 156 3.30 14.40 2.28
N ILE A 157 4.62 14.48 2.39
CA ILE A 157 5.39 14.14 3.60
C ILE A 157 6.43 15.24 3.79
N LYS A 158 6.37 15.98 4.90
CA LYS A 158 7.27 17.13 5.17
C LYS A 158 7.42 18.09 3.97
N ASN A 159 6.29 18.46 3.34
CA ASN A 159 6.25 19.31 2.13
C ASN A 159 6.90 18.72 0.86
N HIS A 160 7.33 17.46 0.88
CA HIS A 160 7.79 16.74 -0.30
C HIS A 160 6.68 15.85 -0.86
N ILE A 161 6.60 15.79 -2.19
CA ILE A 161 5.62 14.97 -2.89
C ILE A 161 6.25 13.66 -3.35
N TYR A 162 5.50 12.58 -3.11
CA TYR A 162 5.83 11.25 -3.60
C TYR A 162 4.63 10.61 -4.28
N PHE A 163 4.89 9.73 -5.23
CA PHE A 163 3.87 8.91 -5.86
C PHE A 163 4.02 7.47 -5.43
N SER A 164 2.90 6.75 -5.35
CA SER A 164 2.94 5.32 -5.07
C SER A 164 1.93 4.54 -5.91
N VAL A 165 2.29 3.29 -6.19
CA VAL A 165 1.42 2.30 -6.82
C VAL A 165 1.35 1.12 -5.87
N CYS A 166 0.17 0.56 -5.68
CA CYS A 166 0.00 -0.67 -4.92
C CYS A 166 -0.97 -1.62 -5.61
N LEU A 167 -0.52 -2.86 -5.81
CA LEU A 167 -1.38 -3.99 -6.12
C LEU A 167 -1.68 -4.74 -4.83
N SER A 168 -2.97 -4.99 -4.56
CA SER A 168 -3.39 -5.75 -3.39
C SER A 168 -4.48 -6.77 -3.68
N GLY A 169 -4.40 -7.92 -3.03
CA GLY A 169 -5.26 -9.07 -3.31
C GLY A 169 -5.05 -10.21 -2.32
N ARG A 170 -5.81 -11.29 -2.52
CA ARG A 170 -5.73 -12.52 -1.72
C ARG A 170 -5.24 -13.69 -2.56
N CYS A 171 -4.18 -13.47 -3.32
CA CYS A 171 -3.52 -14.51 -4.11
C CYS A 171 -2.10 -14.02 -4.40
N PHE A 172 -1.11 -14.62 -3.75
CA PHE A 172 0.29 -14.23 -3.88
C PHE A 172 0.81 -14.39 -5.31
N PRO A 173 0.64 -15.54 -6.00
CA PRO A 173 1.15 -15.71 -7.36
C PRO A 173 0.61 -14.66 -8.33
N LEU A 174 -0.67 -14.30 -8.18
CA LEU A 174 -1.31 -13.29 -9.00
C LEU A 174 -0.74 -11.89 -8.72
N ILE A 175 -0.57 -11.51 -7.45
CA ILE A 175 0.07 -10.24 -7.08
C ILE A 175 1.50 -10.17 -7.60
N GLN A 176 2.28 -11.24 -7.45
CA GLN A 176 3.67 -11.31 -7.90
C GLN A 176 3.77 -11.15 -9.42
N SER A 177 3.01 -11.93 -10.17
CA SER A 177 3.03 -11.88 -11.63
C SER A 177 2.54 -10.54 -12.18
N LEU A 178 1.45 -9.99 -11.63
CA LEU A 178 0.94 -8.69 -12.04
C LEU A 178 1.89 -7.55 -11.70
N SER A 179 2.55 -7.59 -10.54
CA SER A 179 3.53 -6.57 -10.16
C SER A 179 4.70 -6.51 -11.13
N LYS A 180 5.25 -7.67 -11.50
CA LYS A 180 6.36 -7.76 -12.47
C LYS A 180 5.96 -7.20 -13.83
N ARG A 181 4.79 -7.58 -14.34
CA ARG A 181 4.29 -7.11 -15.65
C ARG A 181 3.93 -5.63 -15.65
N LEU A 182 3.14 -5.18 -14.67
CA LEU A 182 2.64 -3.80 -14.59
C LEU A 182 3.77 -2.78 -14.42
N LEU A 183 4.83 -3.15 -13.71
CA LEU A 183 5.90 -2.24 -13.30
C LEU A 183 7.29 -2.66 -13.76
N ASN A 184 7.39 -3.51 -14.78
CA ASN A 184 8.66 -3.91 -15.42
C ASN A 184 9.78 -4.25 -14.41
N GLU A 185 9.47 -5.14 -13.47
CA GLU A 185 10.40 -5.62 -12.44
C GLU A 185 10.99 -4.54 -11.50
N GLN A 186 10.35 -3.38 -11.37
CA GLN A 186 10.70 -2.47 -10.27
C GLN A 186 10.62 -3.20 -8.93
N LYS A 187 11.44 -2.77 -7.97
CA LYS A 187 11.50 -3.39 -6.65
C LYS A 187 10.45 -2.77 -5.75
N SER A 188 9.59 -3.59 -5.16
CA SER A 188 8.61 -3.12 -4.18
C SER A 188 9.25 -2.87 -2.82
N CYS A 189 8.61 -2.00 -2.04
CA CYS A 189 8.97 -1.63 -0.68
C CYS A 189 7.67 -1.45 0.12
N ASP A 190 7.63 -1.95 1.35
CA ASP A 190 6.47 -1.66 2.21
C ASP A 190 6.44 -0.19 2.63
N TYR A 191 5.27 0.22 3.11
CA TYR A 191 5.02 1.60 3.47
C TYR A 191 5.90 2.07 4.64
N VAL A 192 6.16 1.22 5.63
CA VAL A 192 6.89 1.61 6.84
C VAL A 192 8.37 1.81 6.53
N SER A 193 8.97 0.88 5.77
CA SER A 193 10.34 1.02 5.32
C SER A 193 10.55 2.26 4.45
N PHE A 194 9.60 2.58 3.56
CA PHE A 194 9.63 3.85 2.82
C PHE A 194 9.57 5.07 3.75
N LEU A 195 8.62 5.12 4.68
CA LEU A 195 8.46 6.26 5.58
C LEU A 195 9.67 6.48 6.50
N LYS A 196 10.32 5.41 6.97
CA LYS A 196 11.54 5.53 7.78
C LYS A 196 12.64 6.29 7.05
N GLN A 197 12.80 6.07 5.75
CA GLN A 197 13.77 6.81 4.93
C GLN A 197 13.44 8.31 4.87
N MET A 198 12.18 8.70 5.06
CA MET A 198 11.74 10.09 5.03
C MET A 198 11.92 10.80 6.38
N MET A 199 12.21 10.05 7.45
CA MET A 199 12.35 10.63 8.79
C MET A 199 13.58 11.51 8.94
N ASP A 200 14.63 11.21 8.18
CA ASP A 200 15.92 11.89 8.24
C ASP A 200 16.11 12.89 7.09
N LEU A 201 15.06 13.12 6.28
CA LEU A 201 14.95 14.23 5.33
C LEU A 201 14.69 15.57 6.04
#